data_AF-A0A1E3SDT4-F1
#
_entry.id   AF-A0A1E3SDT4-F1
#
_cell.length_a   1.000
_cell.length_b   1.000
_cell.length_c   1.000
_cell.angle_alpha   90.00
_cell.angle_beta   90.00
_cell.angle_gamma   90.00
#
_symmetry.space_group_name_H-M   'P 1'
#
loop_
_entity.id
_entity.type
_entity.pdbx_description
1 polymer ?
#
loop_
_entity_poly.entity_id
_entity_poly.type
_entity_poly.pdbx_seq_one_letter_code
_entity_poly.pdbx_strand_id
1 'polypeptide(L)'
;MPDHRDLTQISQDFATARRLYAALHAGDHESVANVLRTVAESARGASVLLAATQLGLEFAHSCESAGLLRDDEGELTLQGFLDSSALNQINDTEA
;
A
#
# COMPACT_ATOMS: atom_id res chain seq x y z
N MET A 1 27.40 -1.94 -3.22
CA MET A 1 26.78 -0.60 -3.26
C MET A 1 25.73 -0.64 -4.35
N PRO A 2 24.45 -0.34 -4.06
CA PRO A 2 23.42 -0.28 -5.11
C PRO A 2 23.77 0.80 -6.14
N ASP A 3 23.47 0.55 -7.42
CA ASP A 3 23.74 1.50 -8.49
C ASP A 3 22.89 2.76 -8.27
N HIS A 4 23.45 3.95 -8.52
CA HIS A 4 22.72 5.22 -8.45
C HIS A 4 21.48 5.23 -9.35
N ARG A 5 21.52 4.46 -10.45
CA ARG A 5 20.37 4.27 -11.34
C ARG A 5 19.22 3.55 -10.64
N ASP A 6 19.52 2.53 -9.83
CA ASP A 6 18.53 1.77 -9.07
C ASP A 6 17.86 2.63 -8.00
N LEU A 7 18.64 3.46 -7.28
CA LEU A 7 18.11 4.36 -6.26
C LEU A 7 17.14 5.40 -6.83
N THR A 8 17.46 5.94 -8.02
CA THR A 8 16.58 6.88 -8.72
C THR A 8 15.28 6.21 -9.14
N GLN A 9 15.40 4.99 -9.67
CA GLN A 9 14.28 4.17 -10.09
C GLN A 9 13.37 3.81 -8.91
N ILE A 10 13.92 3.41 -7.77
CA ILE A 10 13.17 3.12 -6.53
C ILE A 10 12.43 4.39 -6.08
N SER A 11 13.10 5.54 -6.07
CA SER A 11 12.48 6.82 -5.68
C SER A 11 11.24 7.16 -6.52
N GLN A 12 11.30 6.89 -7.83
CA GLN A 12 10.19 7.10 -8.76
C GLN A 12 9.00 6.16 -8.47
N ASP A 13 9.25 4.91 -8.07
CA ASP A 13 8.19 3.97 -7.71
C ASP A 13 7.43 4.47 -6.48
N PHE A 14 8.16 4.88 -5.43
CA PHE A 14 7.57 5.47 -4.22
C PHE A 14 6.83 6.78 -4.51
N ALA A 15 7.34 7.61 -5.43
CA ALA A 15 6.63 8.82 -5.84
C ALA A 15 5.31 8.51 -6.56
N THR A 16 5.30 7.48 -7.41
CA THR A 16 4.10 7.03 -8.12
C THR A 16 3.07 6.44 -7.15
N ALA A 17 3.50 5.62 -6.20
CA ALA A 17 2.66 5.08 -5.14
C ALA A 17 2.03 6.19 -4.27
N ARG A 18 2.81 7.21 -3.87
CA ARG A 18 2.28 8.38 -3.14
C ARG A 18 1.22 9.14 -3.95
N ARG A 19 1.42 9.33 -5.25
CA ARG A 19 0.42 9.97 -6.12
C ARG A 19 -0.86 9.15 -6.21
N LEU A 20 -0.76 7.83 -6.27
CA LEU A 20 -1.92 6.95 -6.24
C LEU A 20 -2.72 7.14 -4.95
N TYR A 21 -2.06 7.09 -3.78
CA TYR A 21 -2.72 7.30 -2.50
C TYR A 21 -3.33 8.71 -2.37
N ALA A 22 -2.64 9.74 -2.85
CA ALA A 22 -3.17 11.11 -2.85
C ALA A 22 -4.45 11.23 -3.70
N ALA A 23 -4.47 10.61 -4.90
CA ALA A 23 -5.64 10.61 -5.77
C ALA A 23 -6.81 9.83 -5.16
N LEU A 24 -6.55 8.66 -4.56
CA LEU A 24 -7.55 7.87 -3.84
C LEU A 24 -8.15 8.65 -2.66
N HIS A 25 -7.30 9.30 -1.86
CA HIS A 25 -7.73 10.11 -0.72
C HIS A 25 -8.57 11.32 -1.14
N ALA A 26 -8.23 11.96 -2.26
CA ALA A 26 -8.99 13.07 -2.81
C ALA A 26 -10.33 12.65 -3.45
N GLY A 27 -10.58 11.36 -3.65
CA GLY A 27 -11.73 10.87 -4.41
C GLY A 27 -11.67 11.24 -5.89
N ASP A 28 -10.48 11.54 -6.42
CA ASP A 28 -10.28 11.96 -7.81
C ASP A 28 -10.08 10.74 -8.72
N HIS A 29 -11.21 10.22 -9.24
CA HIS A 29 -11.22 9.05 -10.11
C HIS A 29 -10.43 9.24 -11.41
N GLU A 30 -10.37 10.45 -11.96
CA GLU A 30 -9.60 10.72 -13.18
C GLU A 30 -8.10 10.64 -12.90
N SER A 31 -7.65 11.24 -11.79
CA SER A 31 -6.26 11.12 -11.35
C SER A 31 -5.87 9.68 -11.01
N VAL A 32 -6.75 8.91 -10.38
CA VAL A 32 -6.52 7.47 -10.13
C VAL A 32 -6.31 6.73 -11.45
N ALA A 33 -7.19 6.92 -12.43
CA ALA A 33 -7.06 6.28 -13.74
C ALA A 33 -5.76 6.66 -14.45
N ASN A 34 -5.36 7.94 -14.38
CA ASN A 34 -4.11 8.42 -14.98
C ASN A 34 -2.86 7.83 -14.33
N VAL A 35 -2.84 7.69 -13.00
CA VAL A 35 -1.73 7.04 -12.30
C VAL A 35 -1.66 5.57 -12.66
N LEU A 36 -2.79 4.84 -12.64
CA LEU A 36 -2.83 3.42 -13.00
C LEU A 36 -2.39 3.18 -14.45
N ARG A 37 -2.78 4.05 -15.39
CA ARG A 37 -2.31 4.00 -16.78
C ARG A 37 -0.79 4.17 -16.86
N THR A 38 -0.24 5.15 -16.14
CA THR A 38 1.22 5.37 -16.08
C THR A 38 1.95 4.13 -15.55
N VAL A 39 1.39 3.49 -14.52
CA VAL A 39 1.94 2.24 -13.96
C VAL A 39 1.93 1.13 -15.00
N ALA A 40 0.81 0.93 -15.71
CA ALA A 40 0.67 -0.08 -16.75
C ALA A 40 1.65 0.13 -17.92
N GLU A 41 1.84 1.38 -18.34
CA GLU A 41 2.74 1.75 -19.44
C GLU A 41 4.23 1.65 -19.07
N SER A 42 4.58 1.75 -17.78
CA SER A 42 5.97 1.81 -17.32
C SER A 42 6.73 0.48 -17.31
N ALA A 43 6.06 -0.66 -17.50
CA ALA A 43 6.59 -2.02 -17.25
C ALA A 43 7.11 -2.24 -15.81
N ARG A 44 6.80 -1.34 -14.88
CA ARG A 44 7.26 -1.36 -13.48
C ARG A 44 6.13 -1.55 -12.47
N GLY A 45 5.01 -2.11 -12.92
CA GLY A 45 3.82 -2.33 -12.08
C GLY A 45 4.11 -3.05 -10.77
N ALA A 46 4.90 -4.12 -10.81
CA ALA A 46 5.27 -4.87 -9.62
C ALA A 46 6.08 -4.04 -8.61
N SER A 47 7.02 -3.20 -9.08
CA SER A 47 7.84 -2.36 -8.22
C SER A 47 7.02 -1.22 -7.59
N VAL A 48 6.10 -0.62 -8.35
CA VAL A 48 5.18 0.40 -7.84
C VAL A 48 4.20 -0.21 -6.82
N LEU A 49 3.69 -1.43 -7.08
CA LEU A 49 2.84 -2.13 -6.13
C LEU A 49 3.59 -2.44 -4.83
N LEU A 50 4.83 -2.93 -4.92
CA LEU A 50 5.66 -3.17 -3.74
C LEU A 50 5.91 -1.87 -2.95
N ALA A 51 6.22 -0.77 -3.63
CA ALA A 51 6.40 0.53 -2.99
C ALA A 51 5.10 1.04 -2.32
N ALA A 52 3.94 0.80 -2.94
CA ALA A 52 2.64 1.12 -2.33
C ALA A 52 2.39 0.29 -1.08
N THR A 53 2.59 -1.03 -1.14
CA THR A 53 2.48 -1.92 0.02
C THR A 53 3.40 -1.48 1.17
N GLN A 54 4.65 -1.15 0.88
CA GLN A 54 5.60 -0.67 1.88
C GLN A 54 5.09 0.61 2.58
N LEU A 55 4.61 1.59 1.81
CA LEU A 55 4.03 2.82 2.37
C LEU A 55 2.77 2.53 3.21
N GLY A 56 1.93 1.59 2.78
CA GLY A 56 0.75 1.17 3.53
C GLY A 56 1.10 0.52 4.88
N LEU A 57 2.11 -0.35 4.90
CA LEU A 57 2.60 -0.98 6.13
C LEU A 57 3.22 0.04 7.09
N GLU A 58 4.02 0.98 6.57
CA GLU A 58 4.60 2.06 7.38
C GLU A 58 3.51 2.98 7.98
N PHE A 59 2.47 3.29 7.20
CA PHE A 59 1.32 4.04 7.69
C PHE A 59 0.56 3.27 8.77
N ALA A 60 0.27 1.99 8.56
CA ALA A 60 -0.46 1.18 9.53
C ALA A 60 0.33 1.03 10.85
N HIS A 61 1.65 0.80 10.77
CA HIS A 61 2.52 0.78 11.95
C HIS A 61 2.52 2.13 12.69
N SER A 62 2.52 3.23 11.95
CA SER A 62 2.42 4.58 12.54
C SER A 62 1.11 4.76 13.29
N CYS A 63 -0.01 4.33 12.72
CA CYS A 63 -1.33 4.36 13.35
C CYS A 63 -1.40 3.48 14.61
N GLU A 64 -0.80 2.29 14.58
CA GLU A 64 -0.68 1.40 15.75
C GLU A 64 0.11 2.09 16.87
N SER A 65 1.29 2.62 16.57
CA SER A 65 2.14 3.30 17.56
C SER A 65 1.47 4.53 18.19
N ALA A 66 0.52 5.14 17.48
CA ALA A 66 -0.26 6.28 17.93
C ALA A 66 -1.59 5.89 18.62
N GLY A 67 -1.91 4.59 18.71
CA GLY A 67 -3.15 4.09 19.32
C GLY A 67 -4.42 4.45 18.53
N LEU A 68 -4.29 4.65 17.21
CA LEU A 68 -5.37 5.08 16.31
C LEU A 68 -6.15 3.92 15.69
N LEU A 69 -5.59 2.71 15.70
CA LEU A 69 -6.24 1.51 15.18
C LEU A 69 -7.06 0.85 16.29
N ARG A 70 -8.37 0.74 16.10
CA ARG A 70 -9.32 0.15 17.06
C ARG A 70 -10.41 -0.60 16.31
N ASP A 71 -10.89 -1.69 16.89
CA ASP A 71 -12.08 -2.42 16.45
C ASP A 71 -13.13 -2.45 17.58
N ASP A 72 -14.20 -3.23 17.40
CA ASP A 72 -15.27 -3.37 18.39
C ASP A 72 -14.81 -4.16 19.65
N GLU A 73 -13.66 -4.84 19.58
CA GLU A 73 -13.10 -5.68 20.66
C GLU A 73 -11.91 -5.01 21.40
N GLY A 74 -11.28 -3.97 20.84
CA GLY A 74 -10.18 -3.25 21.48
C GLY A 74 -9.22 -2.52 20.53
N GLU A 75 -7.95 -2.46 20.93
CA GLU A 75 -6.86 -1.91 20.09
C GLU A 75 -6.49 -2.92 19.01
N LEU A 76 -6.52 -2.49 17.75
CA LEU A 76 -6.17 -3.32 16.60
C LEU A 76 -4.68 -3.10 16.27
N THR A 77 -3.86 -4.14 16.42
CA THR A 77 -2.46 -4.09 15.98
C THR A 77 -2.35 -4.40 14.49
N LEU A 78 -1.30 -3.93 13.81
CA LEU A 78 -1.04 -4.29 12.41
C LEU A 78 -0.95 -5.82 12.26
N GLN A 79 -0.33 -6.49 13.23
CA GLN A 79 -0.25 -7.95 13.27
C GLN A 79 -1.65 -8.59 13.37
N GLY A 80 -2.52 -8.11 14.27
CA GLY A 80 -3.89 -8.61 14.40
C GLY A 80 -4.75 -8.38 13.14
N PHE A 81 -4.57 -7.24 12.47
CA PHE A 81 -5.22 -6.98 11.19
C PHE A 81 -4.75 -7.94 10.08
N LEU A 82 -3.44 -8.22 10.01
CA LEU A 82 -2.88 -9.15 9.03
C LEU A 82 -3.34 -10.59 9.30
N ASP A 83 -3.35 -11.01 10.56
CA ASP A 83 -3.76 -12.37 10.96
C ASP A 83 -5.26 -12.60 10.69
N SER A 84 -6.12 -11.62 11.00
CA SER A 84 -7.56 -11.70 10.68
C SER A 84 -7.84 -11.71 9.18
N SER A 85 -7.10 -10.92 8.40
CA SER A 85 -7.22 -10.91 6.94
C SER A 85 -6.76 -12.23 6.30
N ALA A 86 -5.69 -12.84 6.83
CA ALA A 86 -5.20 -14.14 6.37
C ALA A 86 -6.19 -15.27 6.70
N LEU A 87 -6.80 -15.26 7.89
CA LEU A 87 -7.80 -16.26 8.31
C LEU A 87 -9.09 -16.19 7.48
N ASN A 88 -9.53 -14.98 7.10
CA ASN A 88 -10.73 -14.82 6.26
C ASN A 88 -10.57 -15.40 4.85
N GLN A 89 -9.36 -15.44 4.30
CA GLN A 89 -9.12 -16.07 2.99
C GLN A 89 -9.12 -17.61 3.05
N ILE A 90 -8.82 -18.20 4.21
CA ILE A 90 -8.84 -19.66 4.39
C ILE A 90 -10.29 -20.16 4.44
N ASN A 91 -11.19 -19.43 5.11
CA ASN A 91 -12.60 -19.82 5.24
C ASN A 91 -13.38 -19.73 3.93
N ASP A 92 -13.04 -18.82 3.01
CA ASP A 92 -13.69 -18.71 1.70
C ASP A 92 -13.20 -19.76 0.69
N THR A 93 -12.13 -20.50 0.98
CA THR A 93 -11.59 -21.54 0.09
C THR A 93 -12.26 -22.91 0.33
N GLU A 94 -13.05 -23.06 1.41
CA GLU A 94 -13.72 -24.32 1.80
C GLU A 94 -15.25 -24.32 1.60
N ALA A 95 -15.83 -23.32 0.91
CA ALA A 95 -17.27 -23.22 0.59
C ALA A 95 -17.55 -23.38 -0.91
#